data_AF-A0A3D0Y0E8-F1
#
_entry.id   AF-A0A3D0Y0E8-F1
#
_cell.length_a   1.000
_cell.length_b   1.000
_cell.length_c   1.000
_cell.angle_alpha   90.00
_cell.angle_beta   90.00
_cell.angle_gamma   90.00
#
_symmetry.space_group_name_H-M   'P 1'
#
loop_
_entity.id
_entity.type
_entity.pdbx_description
1 polymer ?
#
loop_
_entity_poly.entity_id
_entity_poly.type
_entity_poly.pdbx_seq_one_letter_code
_entity_poly.pdbx_strand_id
1 'polypeptide(L)' 'ILDIPKYGCINVHASLLPKYRGAAPIQWAILNGDKETGVTTMYMDVGMDTGDMILTEKVQIGENETTG' A
#
# COMPACT_ATOMS: atom_id res chain seq x y z
N ILE A 1 7.68 19.36 -5.93
CA ILE A 1 6.66 18.63 -6.74
C ILE A 1 5.48 18.25 -5.87
N LEU A 2 5.71 17.58 -4.72
CA LEU A 2 4.66 17.20 -3.78
C LEU A 2 3.80 18.39 -3.30
N ASP A 3 4.41 19.58 -3.13
CA ASP A 3 3.69 20.79 -2.67
C ASP A 3 3.09 21.65 -3.80
N ILE A 4 3.20 21.22 -5.07
CA ILE A 4 2.64 21.99 -6.19
C ILE A 4 1.11 21.91 -6.21
N PRO A 5 0.48 20.72 -6.07
CA PRO A 5 -0.97 20.64 -6.00
C PRO A 5 -1.50 21.23 -4.69
N LYS A 6 -2.65 21.93 -4.77
CA LYS A 6 -3.29 22.61 -3.62
C LYS A 6 -3.53 21.71 -2.40
N TYR A 7 -3.78 20.42 -2.64
CA TYR A 7 -4.12 19.44 -1.60
C TYR A 7 -3.03 18.38 -1.42
N GLY A 8 -1.82 18.62 -1.92
CA GLY A 8 -0.74 17.64 -1.96
C GLY A 8 -0.96 16.54 -2.99
N CYS A 9 -0.12 15.51 -2.93
CA CYS A 9 -0.20 14.34 -3.79
C CYS A 9 -0.71 13.13 -2.99
N ILE A 10 -1.61 12.36 -3.59
CA ILE A 10 -2.16 11.13 -3.01
C ILE A 10 -1.58 9.93 -3.75
N ASN A 11 -1.25 8.88 -3.00
CA ASN A 11 -0.90 7.56 -3.52
C ASN A 11 -1.91 6.52 -3.03
N VAL A 12 -2.14 5.49 -3.85
CA VAL A 12 -2.84 4.28 -3.45
C VAL A 12 -1.82 3.15 -3.44
N HIS A 13 -1.42 2.74 -2.24
CA HIS A 13 -0.42 1.71 -2.03
C HIS A 13 -1.07 0.35 -1.83
N ALA A 14 -0.60 -0.69 -2.52
CA ALA A 14 -1.24 -2.01 -2.54
C ALA A 14 -0.78 -2.94 -1.39
N SER A 15 -0.67 -2.38 -0.18
CA SER A 15 -0.58 -3.15 1.06
C SER A 15 -1.26 -2.40 2.20
N LEU A 16 -1.40 -3.09 3.33
CA LEU A 16 -1.77 -2.52 4.62
C LEU A 16 -0.55 -1.85 5.24
N LEU A 17 -0.33 -0.56 4.94
CA LEU A 17 0.79 0.19 5.52
C LEU A 17 0.74 0.20 7.06
N PRO A 18 1.90 0.20 7.75
CA PRO A 18 3.26 0.37 7.23
C PRO A 18 3.91 -0.90 6.65
N LYS A 19 3.18 -2.02 6.56
CA LYS A 19 3.71 -3.28 6.04
C LYS A 19 3.96 -3.16 4.53
N TYR A 20 5.07 -3.74 4.06
CA TYR A 20 5.45 -3.77 2.63
C TYR A 20 5.49 -2.40 1.95
N ARG A 21 6.10 -1.41 2.60
CA ARG A 21 6.58 -0.22 1.88
C ARG A 21 7.51 -0.63 0.73
N GLY A 22 7.53 0.19 -0.31
CA GLY A 22 8.34 -0.02 -1.49
C GLY A 22 7.66 -0.88 -2.54
N ALA A 23 8.47 -1.46 -3.42
CA ALA A 23 7.98 -2.14 -4.61
C ALA A 23 7.38 -3.52 -4.30
N ALA A 24 6.47 -3.94 -5.20
CA ALA A 24 5.86 -5.28 -5.22
C ALA A 24 5.15 -5.72 -3.91
N PRO A 25 4.33 -4.85 -3.26
CA PRO A 25 3.70 -5.17 -1.99
C PRO A 25 2.76 -6.40 -2.04
N ILE A 26 2.04 -6.58 -3.15
CA ILE A 26 1.13 -7.72 -3.37
C ILE A 26 1.93 -9.03 -3.37
N GLN A 27 3.04 -9.05 -4.11
CA GLN A 27 3.88 -10.22 -4.27
C GLN A 27 4.49 -10.66 -2.93
N TRP A 28 4.97 -9.70 -2.14
CA TRP A 28 5.52 -9.99 -0.82
C TRP A 28 4.46 -10.51 0.16
N ALA A 29 3.24 -9.96 0.13
CA ALA A 29 2.14 -10.45 0.98
C ALA A 29 1.81 -11.92 0.67
N ILE A 30 1.72 -12.29 -0.61
CA ILE A 30 1.49 -13.69 -1.02
C ILE A 30 2.69 -14.57 -0.68
N LEU A 31 3.92 -14.15 -1.01
CA LEU A 31 5.15 -14.92 -0.77
C LEU A 31 5.37 -15.24 0.72
N ASN A 32 5.02 -14.30 1.61
CA ASN A 32 5.16 -14.48 3.05
C ASN A 32 3.99 -15.28 3.67
N GLY A 33 3.00 -15.68 2.87
CA GLY A 33 1.86 -16.47 3.33
C GLY A 33 0.89 -15.68 4.23
N ASP A 34 0.79 -14.37 4.01
CA ASP A 34 -0.18 -13.55 4.75
C ASP A 34 -1.61 -14.00 4.47
N LYS A 35 -2.48 -13.89 5.48
CA LYS A 35 -3.91 -14.21 5.35
C LYS A 35 -4.78 -13.03 4.93
N GLU A 36 -4.26 -11.82 5.10
CA GLU A 36 -4.90 -10.59 4.66
C GLU A 36 -3.87 -9.63 4.07
N THR A 37 -4.31 -8.87 3.07
CA THR A 37 -3.63 -7.69 2.54
C THR A 37 -4.67 -6.62 2.27
N GLY A 38 -4.38 -5.65 1.42
CA GLY A 38 -5.34 -4.64 1.02
C GLY A 38 -4.67 -3.45 0.38
N VAL A 39 -5.33 -2.31 0.48
CA VAL A 39 -4.85 -1.04 -0.04
C VAL A 39 -4.86 0.02 1.04
N THR A 40 -3.87 0.91 1.03
CA THR A 40 -3.84 2.12 1.84
C THR A 40 -3.76 3.33 0.92
N THR A 41 -4.74 4.23 1.01
CA THR A 41 -4.68 5.57 0.44
C THR A 41 -3.92 6.47 1.41
N MET A 42 -2.91 7.18 0.92
CA MET A 42 -2.03 8.02 1.75
C MET A 42 -1.68 9.32 1.06
N TYR A 43 -1.29 10.33 1.84
CA TYR A 43 -0.50 11.44 1.32
C TYR A 43 0.89 10.94 0.94
N MET A 44 1.45 11.49 -0.12
CA MET A 44 2.85 11.27 -0.47
C MET A 44 3.76 12.15 0.38
N ASP A 45 4.91 11.59 0.75
CA ASP A 45 5.98 12.27 1.48
C ASP A 45 7.30 12.06 0.73
N VAL A 46 8.37 12.74 1.15
CA VAL A 46 9.71 12.59 0.56
C VAL A 46 10.30 11.19 0.74
N GLY A 47 9.87 10.46 1.77
CA GLY A 47 10.23 9.06 1.97
C GLY A 47 9.41 8.10 1.12
N MET A 48 9.92 6.89 0.93
CA MET A 48 9.26 5.83 0.15
C MET A 48 8.10 5.24 0.96
N ASP A 49 6.88 5.52 0.51
CA ASP A 49 5.62 5.07 1.12
C ASP A 49 5.50 5.42 2.62
N THR A 50 6.02 6.60 2.99
CA THR A 50 6.10 7.05 4.39
C THR A 50 5.01 8.02 4.82
N GLY A 51 4.26 8.59 3.88
CA GLY A 51 3.31 9.65 4.19
C GLY A 51 2.08 9.18 4.96
N ASP A 52 1.33 10.16 5.46
CA ASP A 52 0.22 9.93 6.38
C ASP A 52 -0.91 9.15 5.70
N MET A 53 -1.35 8.08 6.38
CA MET A 53 -2.41 7.21 5.91
C MET A 53 -3.79 7.88 6.08
N ILE A 54 -4.61 7.85 5.03
CA ILE A 54 -5.94 8.46 5.00
C ILE A 54 -7.02 7.40 5.20
N LEU A 55 -6.96 6.32 4.42
CA LEU A 55 -7.94 5.23 4.42
C LEU A 55 -7.23 3.92 4.13
N THR A 56 -7.66 2.85 4.79
CA THR A 56 -7.18 1.49 4.54
C THR A 56 -8.38 0.56 4.34
N GLU A 57 -8.32 -0.25 3.31
CA GLU A 57 -9.30 -1.30 3.03
C GLU A 57 -8.59 -2.66 2.99
N LYS A 58 -9.16 -3.65 3.66
CA LYS A 58 -8.59 -4.99 3.81
C LYS A 58 -9.29 -5.99 2.90
N VAL A 59 -8.53 -6.99 2.44
CA VAL A 59 -9.03 -8.15 1.71
C VAL A 59 -8.33 -9.41 2.21
N GLN A 60 -9.05 -10.53 2.24
CA GLN A 60 -8.47 -11.84 2.56
C GLN A 60 -7.67 -12.36 1.37
N ILE A 61 -6.55 -13.03 1.62
CA ILE A 61 -5.78 -13.75 0.61
C ILE A 61 -6.25 -15.21 0.63
N GLY A 62 -6.83 -15.68 -0.47
CA GLY A 62 -7.24 -17.08 -0.61
C GLY A 62 -6.06 -18.05 -0.68
N GLU A 63 -6.31 -19.34 -0.43
CA GLU A 63 -5.25 -20.38 -0.45
C GLU A 63 -4.57 -20.54 -1.81
N ASN A 64 -5.29 -20.20 -2.89
CA ASN A 64 -4.81 -20.31 -4.27
C ASN A 64 -4.69 -18.93 -4.96
N GLU A 65 -4.69 -17.85 -4.18
CA GLU A 65 -4.52 -16.50 -4.73
C GLU A 65 -3.14 -16.37 -5.40
N THR A 66 -3.08 -15.71 -6.55
CA THR A 66 -1.83 -15.41 -7.26
C THR A 66 -1.65 -13.90 -7.41
N THR A 67 -0.47 -13.48 -7.86
CA THR A 67 -0.10 -12.06 -7.97
C THR A 67 -0.50 -11.41 -9.31
N GLY A 68 -1.15 -12.16 -10.20
CA GLY A 68 -1.44 -11.80 -11.60
C GLY A 68 -0.98 -12.86 -12.59
#